data_AF-B4VZB2-F1
#
_entry.id   AF-B4VZB2-F1
#
_cell.length_a   1.000
_cell.length_b   1.000
_cell.length_c   1.000
_cell.angle_alpha   90.00
_cell.angle_beta   90.00
_cell.angle_gamma   90.00
#
_symmetry.space_group_name_H-M   'P 1'
#
loop_
_entity.id
_entity.type
_entity.pdbx_description
1 polymer ?
#
loop_
_entity_poly.entity_id
_entity_poly.type
_entity_poly.pdbx_seq_one_letter_code
_entity_poly.pdbx_strand_id
1 'polypeptide(L)'
;MTRFPHDQFAKDYLDQLLSPIGKVETSRDIAGEVREVDVLFIPTSISDDYLLSLGLLGRFVTTPAVFEPFRNAVTADQICDCLAKLFDLHRELRRRARRESTSINLSELSQLWILTPTASTPLLDSFAAFSDEQNWLSGLYFLPQAFRTAIVVIHQLPRTPQTLWLRLLGKGRVQQQAIEEITALPEDSQRRESTLELLYNLQANLQANQEQPLDTEERELIMALAPLYRQQLDAARQQAREEAMQQGLQEGLQQGLQKGLQQGLQQGLQQGLQQGLQQGLQQGLQQGHRLMLENVLQTRLGQLTSTLAALITPLSALPSQQLTPFLLQLSQLENSESGIQQAQRFIVENLLRIRFGELDAQLTALVTPLLGLPPQDLSQYLSQLPQLSREQLLARFPQASS
;
A
#
# COMPACT_ATOMS: atom_id res chain seq x y z
N MET A 1 1.86 -2.93 -39.22
CA MET A 1 2.34 -4.31 -39.14
C MET A 1 1.16 -5.19 -38.79
N THR A 2 0.45 -5.69 -39.80
CA THR A 2 -0.68 -6.61 -39.65
C THR A 2 -0.13 -7.99 -39.24
N ARG A 3 0.20 -8.14 -37.96
CA ARG A 3 0.51 -9.46 -37.38
C ARG A 3 -0.79 -10.20 -37.19
N PHE A 4 -0.96 -11.32 -37.88
CA PHE A 4 -2.11 -12.20 -37.74
C PHE A 4 -2.19 -12.68 -36.27
N PRO A 5 -3.24 -12.34 -35.50
CA PRO A 5 -3.31 -12.63 -34.06
C PRO A 5 -3.09 -14.11 -33.72
N HIS A 6 -3.51 -15.01 -34.61
CA HIS A 6 -3.31 -16.45 -34.46
C HIS A 6 -1.85 -16.90 -34.61
N ASP A 7 -1.07 -16.25 -35.47
CA ASP A 7 0.36 -16.56 -35.63
C ASP A 7 1.14 -16.19 -34.36
N GLN A 8 0.89 -14.98 -33.85
CA GLN A 8 1.49 -14.52 -32.60
C GLN A 8 1.07 -15.41 -31.41
N PHE A 9 -0.22 -15.75 -31.32
CA PHE A 9 -0.71 -16.68 -30.30
C PHE A 9 0.03 -18.02 -30.35
N ALA A 10 0.19 -18.63 -31.54
CA ALA A 10 0.86 -19.92 -31.65
C ALA A 10 2.32 -19.88 -31.20
N LYS A 11 3.03 -18.77 -31.51
CA LYS A 11 4.42 -18.54 -31.08
C LYS A 11 4.53 -18.39 -29.57
N ASP A 12 3.74 -17.50 -28.98
CA ASP A 12 3.75 -17.23 -27.53
C ASP A 12 3.33 -18.49 -26.74
N TYR A 13 2.37 -19.23 -27.27
CA TYR A 13 1.86 -20.47 -26.68
C TYR A 13 2.89 -21.60 -26.72
N LEU A 14 3.57 -21.81 -27.84
CA LEU A 14 4.63 -22.81 -27.93
C LEU A 14 5.84 -22.42 -27.09
N ASP A 15 6.19 -21.14 -27.01
CA ASP A 15 7.23 -20.66 -26.11
C ASP A 15 6.89 -21.01 -24.66
N GLN A 16 5.74 -20.55 -24.16
CA GLN A 16 5.32 -20.78 -22.78
C GLN A 16 5.30 -22.27 -22.37
N LEU A 17 4.91 -23.17 -23.27
CA LEU A 17 4.90 -24.62 -23.01
C LEU A 17 6.29 -25.26 -23.07
N LEU A 18 7.24 -24.71 -23.82
CA LEU A 18 8.51 -25.34 -24.10
C LEU A 18 9.70 -24.71 -23.35
N SER A 19 9.66 -23.43 -22.97
CA SER A 19 10.75 -22.79 -22.22
C SER A 19 11.17 -23.54 -20.93
N PRO A 20 10.27 -24.24 -20.20
CA PRO A 20 10.67 -25.00 -19.01
C PRO A 20 11.59 -26.21 -19.28
N ILE A 21 11.67 -26.70 -20.52
CA ILE A 21 12.40 -27.91 -20.90
C ILE A 21 13.49 -27.69 -21.96
N GLY A 22 13.60 -26.47 -22.48
CA GLY A 22 14.58 -26.13 -23.49
C GLY A 22 14.61 -24.66 -23.82
N LYS A 23 15.56 -24.30 -24.67
CA LYS A 23 15.64 -22.97 -25.26
C LYS A 23 14.65 -22.88 -26.42
N VAL A 24 13.81 -21.85 -26.39
CA VAL A 24 12.90 -21.50 -27.49
C VAL A 24 13.38 -20.21 -28.15
N GLU A 25 13.35 -20.16 -29.48
CA GLU A 25 13.60 -18.97 -30.28
C GLU A 25 12.42 -18.79 -31.24
N THR A 26 11.61 -17.75 -31.03
CA THR A 26 10.48 -17.39 -31.90
C THR A 26 10.92 -16.43 -33.00
N SER A 27 10.39 -16.58 -34.23
CA SER A 27 10.75 -15.70 -35.37
C SER A 27 12.27 -15.60 -35.58
N ARG A 28 12.95 -16.76 -35.60
CA ARG A 28 14.41 -16.80 -35.71
C ARG A 28 14.84 -16.57 -37.16
N ASP A 29 15.63 -15.53 -37.38
CA ASP A 29 16.27 -15.23 -38.66
C ASP A 29 17.22 -16.34 -39.11
N ILE A 30 17.16 -16.67 -40.41
CA ILE A 30 18.06 -17.62 -41.05
C ILE A 30 19.02 -16.89 -42.00
N ALA A 31 20.32 -17.10 -41.84
CA ALA A 31 21.33 -16.42 -42.66
C ALA A 31 21.34 -16.94 -44.11
N GLY A 32 20.83 -16.13 -45.05
CA GLY A 32 20.92 -16.40 -46.49
C GLY A 32 19.87 -15.64 -47.32
N GLU A 33 18.69 -15.44 -46.76
CA GLU A 33 17.58 -14.61 -47.24
C GLU A 33 16.79 -14.13 -46.01
N VAL A 34 15.98 -13.06 -46.09
CA VAL A 34 15.15 -12.58 -44.95
C VAL A 34 13.99 -13.57 -44.72
N ARG A 35 14.30 -14.74 -44.17
CA ARG A 35 13.37 -15.82 -43.86
C ARG A 35 13.49 -16.15 -42.38
N GLU A 36 12.34 -16.29 -41.72
CA GLU A 36 12.24 -16.67 -40.31
C GLU A 36 11.63 -18.06 -40.17
N VAL A 37 12.13 -18.85 -39.21
CA VAL A 37 11.37 -19.98 -38.66
C VAL A 37 10.48 -19.50 -37.52
N ASP A 38 9.26 -20.01 -37.46
CA ASP A 38 8.28 -19.52 -36.49
C ASP A 38 8.67 -19.85 -35.05
N VAL A 39 9.04 -21.10 -34.79
CA VAL A 39 9.54 -21.54 -33.48
C VAL A 39 10.67 -22.56 -33.66
N LEU A 40 11.86 -22.26 -33.13
CA LEU A 40 12.94 -23.22 -32.96
C LEU A 40 13.07 -23.61 -31.48
N PHE A 41 13.06 -24.90 -31.21
CA PHE A 41 13.27 -25.47 -29.89
C PHE A 41 14.56 -26.28 -29.81
N ILE A 42 15.33 -26.09 -28.74
CA ILE A 42 16.55 -26.84 -28.43
C ILE A 42 16.44 -27.36 -26.98
N PRO A 43 16.38 -28.68 -26.75
CA PRO A 43 16.25 -29.24 -25.40
C PRO A 43 17.50 -28.96 -24.54
N THR A 44 17.31 -28.61 -23.27
CA THR A 44 18.42 -28.33 -22.32
C THR A 44 18.33 -29.15 -21.03
N SER A 45 17.13 -29.41 -20.52
CA SER A 45 16.89 -30.24 -19.34
C SER A 45 15.58 -31.01 -19.48
N ILE A 46 15.68 -32.33 -19.51
CA ILE A 46 14.54 -33.23 -19.66
C ILE A 46 14.02 -33.53 -18.24
N SER A 47 13.05 -32.74 -17.75
CA SER A 47 12.20 -33.22 -16.66
C SER A 47 11.19 -34.20 -17.27
N ASP A 48 11.37 -35.49 -17.01
CA ASP A 48 10.55 -36.56 -17.58
C ASP A 48 9.06 -36.36 -17.24
N ASP A 49 8.74 -35.93 -16.02
CA ASP A 49 7.37 -35.67 -15.58
C ASP A 49 6.72 -34.52 -16.36
N TYR A 50 7.49 -33.46 -16.66
CA TYR A 50 6.98 -32.35 -17.45
C TYR A 50 6.74 -32.76 -18.91
N LEU A 51 7.66 -33.50 -19.53
CA LEU A 51 7.48 -34.02 -20.89
C LEU A 51 6.26 -34.93 -21.02
N LEU A 52 6.08 -35.85 -20.07
CA LEU A 52 4.92 -36.76 -20.06
C LEU A 52 3.60 -35.99 -19.99
N SER A 53 3.57 -34.91 -19.20
CA SER A 53 2.38 -34.08 -19.07
C SER A 53 2.08 -33.20 -20.29
N LEU A 54 3.05 -32.96 -21.18
CA LEU A 54 2.82 -32.35 -22.49
C LEU A 54 2.32 -33.35 -23.54
N GLY A 55 2.25 -34.64 -23.21
CA GLY A 55 1.74 -35.68 -24.09
C GLY A 55 2.53 -35.76 -25.40
N LEU A 56 1.82 -35.65 -26.53
CA LEU A 56 2.40 -35.74 -27.86
C LEU A 56 3.36 -34.59 -28.16
N LEU A 57 3.09 -33.37 -27.66
CA LEU A 57 4.01 -32.25 -27.82
C LEU A 57 5.34 -32.54 -27.12
N GLY A 58 5.31 -33.16 -25.94
CA GLY A 58 6.51 -33.63 -25.24
C GLY A 58 7.33 -34.64 -26.05
N ARG A 59 6.67 -35.53 -26.79
CA ARG A 59 7.35 -36.48 -27.71
C ARG A 59 8.03 -35.79 -28.89
N PHE A 60 7.53 -34.64 -29.35
CA PHE A 60 8.11 -33.91 -30.49
C PHE A 60 9.45 -33.25 -30.17
N VAL A 61 9.68 -32.96 -28.89
CA VAL A 61 10.78 -32.12 -28.40
C VAL A 61 11.87 -32.90 -27.68
N THR A 62 11.90 -34.23 -27.83
CA THR A 62 13.02 -35.07 -27.35
C THR A 62 14.33 -34.81 -28.11
N THR A 63 14.23 -34.19 -29.28
CA THR A 63 15.35 -33.69 -30.09
C THR A 63 15.08 -32.23 -30.47
N PRO A 64 16.07 -31.47 -30.99
CA PRO A 64 15.80 -30.16 -31.54
C PRO A 64 14.63 -30.21 -32.54
N ALA A 65 13.75 -29.22 -32.47
CA ALA A 65 12.50 -29.22 -33.22
C ALA A 65 12.23 -27.84 -33.80
N VAL A 66 11.69 -27.80 -35.02
CA VAL A 66 11.16 -26.59 -35.65
C VAL A 66 9.65 -26.76 -35.76
N PHE A 67 8.88 -25.79 -35.29
CA PHE A 67 7.42 -25.78 -35.44
C PHE A 67 7.00 -24.66 -36.38
N GLU A 68 6.15 -25.00 -37.35
CA GLU A 68 5.53 -24.07 -38.29
C GLU A 68 4.01 -24.24 -38.20
N PRO A 69 3.33 -23.47 -37.33
CA PRO A 69 1.89 -23.56 -37.13
C PRO A 69 1.12 -22.75 -38.17
N PHE A 70 0.16 -23.39 -38.84
CA PHE A 70 -0.70 -22.76 -39.82
C PHE A 70 -2.13 -22.62 -39.27
N ARG A 71 -2.69 -21.42 -39.39
CA ARG A 71 -4.11 -21.17 -39.06
C ARG A 71 -5.08 -21.81 -40.07
N ASN A 72 -4.66 -21.93 -41.33
CA ASN A 72 -5.45 -22.50 -42.42
C ASN A 72 -4.78 -23.77 -42.95
N ALA A 73 -5.48 -24.51 -43.81
CA ALA A 73 -4.92 -25.68 -44.49
C ALA A 73 -3.62 -25.28 -45.21
N VAL A 74 -2.55 -26.02 -44.97
CA VAL A 74 -1.24 -25.76 -45.56
C VAL A 74 -1.27 -26.08 -47.07
N THR A 75 -0.58 -25.29 -47.88
CA THR A 75 -0.42 -25.54 -49.32
C THR A 75 0.89 -26.28 -49.62
N ALA A 76 1.01 -26.85 -50.82
CA ALA A 76 2.25 -27.49 -51.25
C ALA A 76 3.44 -26.52 -51.26
N ASP A 77 3.23 -25.27 -51.73
CA ASP A 77 4.26 -24.23 -51.73
C ASP A 77 4.71 -23.90 -50.31
N GLN A 78 3.79 -23.79 -49.36
CA GLN A 78 4.11 -23.54 -47.95
C GLN A 78 4.92 -24.70 -47.33
N ILE A 79 4.59 -25.96 -47.65
CA ILE A 79 5.39 -27.11 -47.21
C ILE A 79 6.82 -27.02 -47.77
N CYS A 80 6.96 -26.71 -49.06
CA CYS A 80 8.26 -26.51 -49.71
C CYS A 80 9.06 -25.38 -49.05
N ASP A 81 8.40 -24.27 -48.68
CA ASP A 81 9.03 -23.16 -47.98
C ASP A 81 9.53 -23.58 -46.59
N CYS A 82 8.72 -24.31 -45.81
CA CYS A 82 9.14 -24.85 -44.51
C CYS A 82 10.34 -25.81 -44.65
N LEU A 83 10.35 -26.66 -45.68
CA LEU A 83 11.48 -27.54 -45.99
C LEU A 83 12.75 -26.76 -46.33
N ALA A 84 12.63 -25.70 -47.14
CA ALA A 84 13.74 -24.82 -47.47
C ALA A 84 14.35 -24.19 -46.21
N LYS A 85 13.50 -23.65 -45.31
CA LYS A 85 13.91 -23.10 -44.01
C LYS A 85 14.69 -24.13 -43.18
N LEU A 86 14.19 -25.36 -43.08
CA LEU A 86 14.85 -26.46 -42.35
C LEU A 86 16.23 -26.76 -42.92
N PHE A 87 16.35 -26.87 -44.26
CA PHE A 87 17.61 -27.16 -44.92
C PHE A 87 18.62 -26.03 -44.77
N ASP A 88 18.18 -24.78 -44.75
CA ASP A 88 19.06 -23.65 -44.46
C ASP A 88 19.58 -23.68 -43.01
N LEU A 89 18.73 -24.02 -42.05
CA LEU A 89 19.14 -24.22 -40.65
C LEU A 89 20.18 -25.35 -40.53
N HIS A 90 19.94 -26.49 -41.18
CA HIS A 90 20.91 -27.59 -41.20
C HIS A 90 22.22 -27.20 -41.89
N ARG A 91 22.16 -26.38 -42.95
CA ARG A 91 23.35 -25.84 -43.63
C ARG A 91 24.13 -24.93 -42.70
N GLU A 92 23.47 -24.10 -41.91
CA GLU A 92 24.11 -23.27 -40.89
C GLU A 92 24.81 -24.12 -39.84
N LEU A 93 24.15 -25.14 -39.28
CA LEU A 93 24.74 -26.06 -38.31
C LEU A 93 25.98 -26.76 -38.87
N ARG A 94 25.89 -27.29 -40.11
CA ARG A 94 27.04 -27.89 -40.82
C ARG A 94 28.20 -26.92 -41.02
N ARG A 95 27.91 -25.64 -41.30
CA ARG A 95 28.95 -24.61 -41.42
C ARG A 95 29.63 -24.34 -40.07
N ARG A 96 28.87 -24.27 -38.98
CA ARG A 96 29.42 -24.08 -37.62
C ARG A 96 30.32 -25.26 -37.22
N ALA A 97 29.83 -26.49 -37.37
CA ALA A 97 30.61 -27.68 -37.05
C ALA A 97 31.91 -27.80 -37.87
N ARG A 98 31.86 -27.45 -39.17
CA ARG A 98 33.07 -27.39 -40.02
C ARG A 98 34.09 -26.36 -39.53
N ARG A 99 33.65 -25.19 -39.06
CA ARG A 99 34.55 -24.16 -38.49
C ARG A 99 35.16 -24.61 -37.18
N GLU A 100 34.40 -25.35 -36.38
CA GLU A 100 34.80 -25.86 -35.06
C GLU A 100 35.52 -27.21 -35.13
N SER A 101 35.66 -27.80 -36.33
CA SER A 101 36.22 -29.14 -36.57
C SER A 101 35.54 -30.26 -35.77
N THR A 102 34.23 -30.14 -35.55
CA THR A 102 33.39 -31.12 -34.86
C THR A 102 32.53 -31.94 -35.84
N SER A 103 32.17 -33.17 -35.48
CA SER A 103 31.21 -33.99 -36.24
C SER A 103 29.80 -33.77 -35.73
N ILE A 104 28.82 -33.65 -36.64
CA ILE A 104 27.40 -33.48 -36.28
C ILE A 104 26.75 -34.85 -36.11
N ASN A 105 26.13 -35.06 -34.95
CA ASN A 105 25.30 -36.24 -34.72
C ASN A 105 23.90 -36.06 -35.30
N LEU A 106 23.26 -37.16 -35.72
CA LEU A 106 21.87 -37.11 -36.22
C LEU A 106 20.89 -36.59 -35.15
N SER A 107 21.20 -36.72 -33.86
CA SER A 107 20.41 -36.19 -32.74
C SER A 107 20.46 -34.66 -32.61
N GLU A 108 21.46 -34.00 -33.21
CA GLU A 108 21.62 -32.54 -33.15
C GLU A 108 20.86 -31.81 -34.27
N LEU A 109 20.42 -32.56 -35.28
CA LEU A 109 19.66 -32.00 -36.40
C LEU A 109 18.18 -31.88 -36.02
N SER A 110 17.62 -30.70 -36.30
CA SER A 110 16.22 -30.42 -36.01
C SER A 110 15.26 -31.26 -36.85
N GLN A 111 14.17 -31.70 -36.22
CA GLN A 111 12.98 -32.25 -36.88
C GLN A 111 11.96 -31.13 -37.13
N LEU A 112 11.41 -31.04 -38.34
CA LEU A 112 10.36 -30.08 -38.68
C LEU A 112 8.97 -30.68 -38.41
N TRP A 113 8.13 -29.93 -37.71
CA TRP A 113 6.74 -30.24 -37.42
C TRP A 113 5.84 -29.15 -38.00
N ILE A 114 5.15 -29.46 -39.09
CA ILE A 114 4.17 -28.58 -39.73
C ILE A 114 2.82 -28.85 -39.05
N LEU A 115 2.26 -27.87 -38.35
CA LEU A 115 0.99 -28.02 -37.64
C LEU A 115 -0.11 -27.38 -38.49
N THR A 116 -1.05 -28.15 -39.00
CA THR A 116 -2.11 -27.64 -39.89
C THR A 116 -3.49 -28.13 -39.43
N PRO A 117 -4.56 -27.31 -39.47
CA PRO A 117 -5.89 -27.72 -39.07
C PRO A 117 -6.38 -28.92 -39.89
N THR A 118 -6.18 -28.88 -41.20
CA THR A 118 -6.65 -29.88 -42.17
C THR A 118 -5.65 -30.05 -43.30
N ALA A 119 -5.50 -31.26 -43.81
CA ALA A 119 -4.77 -31.56 -45.04
C ALA A 119 -5.58 -32.55 -45.89
N SER A 120 -5.54 -32.39 -47.21
CA SER A 120 -6.19 -33.29 -48.15
C SER A 120 -5.29 -34.48 -48.48
N THR A 121 -5.88 -35.64 -48.77
CA THR A 121 -5.13 -36.84 -49.18
C THR A 121 -4.23 -36.58 -50.41
N PRO A 122 -4.70 -35.90 -51.49
CA PRO A 122 -3.84 -35.58 -52.62
C PRO A 122 -2.62 -34.72 -52.26
N LEU A 123 -2.75 -33.82 -51.29
CA LEU A 123 -1.63 -33.02 -50.80
C LEU A 123 -0.60 -33.91 -50.09
N LEU A 124 -1.05 -34.77 -49.16
CA LEU A 124 -0.18 -35.68 -48.43
C LEU A 124 0.55 -36.65 -49.38
N ASP A 125 -0.18 -37.22 -50.34
CA ASP A 125 0.36 -38.14 -51.34
C ASP A 125 1.43 -37.46 -52.22
N SER A 126 1.25 -36.17 -52.53
CA SER A 126 2.23 -35.41 -53.35
C SER A 126 3.62 -35.29 -52.71
N PHE A 127 3.71 -35.43 -51.38
CA PHE A 127 4.98 -35.45 -50.62
C PHE A 127 5.41 -36.86 -50.20
N ALA A 128 4.73 -37.90 -50.69
CA ALA A 128 4.91 -39.28 -50.23
C ALA A 128 4.80 -39.41 -48.69
N ALA A 129 3.91 -38.63 -48.08
CA ALA A 129 3.73 -38.63 -46.64
C ALA A 129 2.95 -39.88 -46.21
N PHE A 130 3.45 -40.60 -45.20
CA PHE A 130 2.87 -41.84 -44.73
C PHE A 130 2.48 -41.74 -43.24
N SER A 131 1.40 -42.41 -42.85
CA SER A 131 1.04 -42.55 -41.43
C SER A 131 1.73 -43.77 -40.81
N ASP A 132 2.10 -43.65 -39.54
CA ASP A 132 2.62 -44.75 -38.72
C ASP A 132 1.76 -44.88 -37.46
N GLU A 133 0.54 -45.38 -37.64
CA GLU A 133 -0.43 -45.52 -36.54
C GLU A 133 -0.04 -46.59 -35.51
N GLN A 134 0.98 -47.41 -35.80
CA GLN A 134 1.48 -48.40 -34.84
C GLN A 134 2.34 -47.75 -33.76
N ASN A 135 3.14 -46.74 -34.11
CA ASN A 135 4.03 -46.04 -33.18
C ASN A 135 3.54 -44.63 -32.80
N TRP A 136 2.61 -44.08 -33.59
CA TRP A 136 2.08 -42.74 -33.47
C TRP A 136 0.55 -42.71 -33.51
N LEU A 137 -0.01 -41.54 -33.19
CA LEU A 137 -1.46 -41.33 -33.19
C LEU A 137 -1.95 -40.97 -34.60
N SER A 138 -3.26 -41.14 -34.84
CA SER A 138 -3.91 -40.67 -36.07
C SER A 138 -3.68 -39.18 -36.27
N GLY A 139 -3.57 -38.75 -37.53
CA GLY A 139 -3.29 -37.36 -37.90
C GLY A 139 -1.80 -37.00 -37.99
N LEU A 140 -0.88 -37.95 -37.80
CA LEU A 140 0.55 -37.74 -38.01
C LEU A 140 1.00 -38.39 -39.31
N TYR A 141 1.59 -37.59 -40.18
CA TYR A 141 2.11 -38.01 -41.47
C TYR A 141 3.59 -37.65 -41.58
N PHE A 142 4.43 -38.64 -41.84
CA PHE A 142 5.88 -38.45 -41.95
C PHE A 142 6.29 -38.40 -43.41
N LEU A 143 7.15 -37.45 -43.76
CA LEU A 143 7.84 -37.46 -45.04
C LEU A 143 9.00 -38.47 -45.01
N PRO A 144 9.53 -38.89 -46.17
CA PRO A 144 10.72 -39.74 -46.22
C PRO A 144 11.85 -39.22 -45.33
N GLN A 145 12.56 -40.13 -44.66
CA GLN A 145 13.48 -39.83 -43.56
C GLN A 145 14.49 -38.70 -43.84
N ALA A 146 14.95 -38.57 -45.09
CA ALA A 146 15.89 -37.54 -45.50
C ALA A 146 15.37 -36.10 -45.30
N PHE A 147 14.05 -35.89 -45.36
CA PHE A 147 13.42 -34.58 -45.16
C PHE A 147 13.33 -34.17 -43.70
N ARG A 148 13.32 -35.14 -42.75
CA ARG A 148 13.14 -34.89 -41.31
C ARG A 148 11.94 -33.98 -41.03
N THR A 149 10.81 -34.31 -41.66
CA THR A 149 9.58 -33.51 -41.58
C THR A 149 8.39 -34.40 -41.29
N ALA A 150 7.50 -33.90 -40.44
CA ALA A 150 6.20 -34.46 -40.21
C ALA A 150 5.12 -33.38 -40.35
N ILE A 151 3.98 -33.78 -40.91
CA ILE A 151 2.77 -32.96 -41.03
C ILE A 151 1.78 -33.48 -39.99
N VAL A 152 1.37 -32.60 -39.08
CA VAL A 152 0.39 -32.86 -38.03
C VAL A 152 -0.93 -32.26 -38.44
N VAL A 153 -1.88 -33.13 -38.77
CA VAL A 153 -3.24 -32.76 -39.22
C VAL A 153 -4.16 -32.72 -38.00
N ILE A 154 -4.32 -31.53 -37.43
CA ILE A 154 -4.86 -31.34 -36.07
C ILE A 154 -6.29 -31.89 -35.92
N HIS A 155 -7.17 -31.74 -36.92
CA HIS A 155 -8.54 -32.26 -36.82
C HIS A 155 -8.67 -33.79 -36.77
N GLN A 156 -7.60 -34.52 -37.13
CA GLN A 156 -7.56 -35.98 -37.08
C GLN A 156 -6.95 -36.51 -35.77
N LEU A 157 -6.43 -35.63 -34.92
CA LEU A 157 -5.88 -36.01 -33.63
C LEU A 157 -7.02 -36.51 -32.71
N PRO A 158 -6.84 -37.64 -32.03
CA PRO A 158 -7.87 -38.18 -31.14
C PRO A 158 -8.10 -37.25 -29.96
N ARG A 159 -9.35 -37.10 -29.49
CA ARG A 159 -9.70 -36.29 -28.32
C ARG A 159 -9.25 -36.96 -27.03
N THR A 160 -7.99 -36.74 -26.65
CA THR A 160 -7.36 -37.28 -25.44
C THR A 160 -6.48 -36.22 -24.78
N PRO A 161 -6.11 -36.39 -23.50
CA PRO A 161 -5.16 -35.51 -22.83
C PRO A 161 -3.80 -35.43 -23.55
N GLN A 162 -3.39 -36.51 -24.24
CA GLN A 162 -2.10 -36.57 -24.95
C GLN A 162 -2.01 -35.59 -26.12
N THR A 163 -3.14 -35.23 -26.73
CA THR A 163 -3.18 -34.35 -27.93
C THR A 163 -3.73 -32.96 -27.60
N LEU A 164 -4.13 -32.72 -26.35
CA LEU A 164 -4.82 -31.50 -25.92
C LEU A 164 -4.07 -30.24 -26.35
N TRP A 165 -2.79 -30.18 -26.06
CA TRP A 165 -1.96 -29.01 -26.32
C TRP A 165 -1.81 -28.69 -27.82
N LEU A 166 -1.85 -29.71 -28.69
CA LEU A 166 -1.83 -29.52 -30.14
C LEU A 166 -3.21 -29.14 -30.69
N ARG A 167 -4.30 -29.69 -30.13
CA ARG A 167 -5.67 -29.36 -30.53
C ARG A 167 -6.07 -27.91 -30.22
N LEU A 168 -5.44 -27.29 -29.22
CA LEU A 168 -5.57 -25.85 -28.96
C LEU A 168 -5.09 -24.95 -30.11
N LEU A 169 -4.13 -25.42 -30.91
CA LEU A 169 -3.66 -24.75 -32.13
C LEU A 169 -4.58 -25.01 -33.34
N GLY A 170 -5.63 -25.81 -33.16
CA GLY A 170 -6.60 -26.16 -34.18
C GLY A 170 -7.57 -25.02 -34.54
N LYS A 171 -8.66 -25.41 -35.21
CA LYS A 171 -9.67 -24.48 -35.73
C LYS A 171 -11.09 -24.99 -35.45
N GLY A 172 -12.04 -24.06 -35.33
CA GLY A 172 -13.45 -24.35 -35.07
C GLY A 172 -13.67 -25.28 -33.86
N ARG A 173 -14.48 -26.33 -34.06
CA ARG A 173 -14.86 -27.29 -33.00
C ARG A 173 -13.69 -27.96 -32.29
N VAL A 174 -12.58 -28.21 -33.00
CA VAL A 174 -11.42 -28.88 -32.40
C VAL A 174 -10.78 -28.00 -31.33
N GLN A 175 -10.66 -26.70 -31.61
CA GLN A 175 -10.12 -25.72 -30.68
C GLN A 175 -11.10 -25.47 -29.53
N GLN A 176 -12.40 -25.37 -29.80
CA GLN A 176 -13.43 -25.20 -28.76
C GLN A 176 -13.42 -26.36 -27.75
N GLN A 177 -13.40 -27.60 -28.23
CA GLN A 177 -13.33 -28.78 -27.36
C GLN A 177 -12.05 -28.80 -26.52
N ALA A 178 -10.92 -28.36 -27.09
CA ALA A 178 -9.67 -28.25 -26.34
C ALA A 178 -9.74 -27.16 -25.26
N ILE A 179 -10.38 -26.02 -25.53
CA ILE A 179 -10.61 -24.95 -24.54
C ILE A 179 -11.50 -25.44 -23.40
N GLU A 180 -12.57 -26.18 -23.69
CA GLU A 180 -13.42 -26.82 -22.67
C GLU A 180 -12.62 -27.77 -21.79
N GLU A 181 -11.75 -28.60 -22.39
CA GLU A 181 -10.88 -29.53 -21.65
C GLU A 181 -9.87 -28.81 -20.76
N ILE A 182 -9.25 -27.72 -21.23
CA ILE A 182 -8.34 -26.88 -20.43
C ILE A 182 -9.07 -26.25 -19.25
N THR A 183 -10.29 -25.78 -19.47
CA THR A 183 -11.11 -25.18 -18.43
C THR A 183 -11.51 -26.21 -17.36
N ALA A 184 -11.66 -27.47 -17.75
CA ALA A 184 -11.96 -28.58 -16.84
C ALA A 184 -10.73 -29.11 -16.08
N LEU A 185 -9.51 -28.69 -16.43
CA LEU A 185 -8.31 -29.06 -15.65
C LEU A 185 -8.37 -28.44 -14.24
N PRO A 186 -7.71 -29.02 -13.22
CA PRO A 186 -7.67 -28.44 -11.88
C PRO A 186 -7.14 -26.99 -11.85
N GLU A 187 -7.71 -26.14 -10.99
CA GLU A 187 -7.35 -24.72 -10.86
C GLU A 187 -5.90 -24.51 -10.42
N ASP A 188 -5.31 -25.47 -9.67
CA ASP A 188 -3.93 -25.42 -9.18
C ASP A 188 -2.86 -25.71 -10.26
N SER A 189 -3.29 -25.89 -11.52
CA SER A 189 -2.36 -26.05 -12.62
C SER A 189 -1.89 -24.68 -13.11
N GLN A 190 -0.66 -24.28 -12.75
CA GLN A 190 0.00 -23.08 -13.30
C GLN A 190 -0.12 -23.00 -14.84
N ARG A 191 -0.09 -24.16 -15.52
CA ARG A 191 -0.28 -24.27 -16.98
C ARG A 191 -1.67 -23.90 -17.47
N ARG A 192 -2.72 -24.26 -16.72
CA ARG A 192 -4.10 -23.88 -17.05
C ARG A 192 -4.21 -22.36 -17.05
N GLU A 193 -3.75 -21.72 -15.98
CA GLU A 193 -3.80 -20.26 -15.84
C GLU A 193 -3.01 -19.57 -16.97
N SER A 194 -1.75 -19.97 -17.14
CA SER A 194 -0.85 -19.51 -18.21
C SER A 194 -1.46 -19.63 -19.61
N THR A 195 -2.07 -20.79 -19.92
CA THR A 195 -2.69 -21.04 -21.23
C THR A 195 -3.96 -20.22 -21.43
N LEU A 196 -4.79 -20.08 -20.38
CA LEU A 196 -6.01 -19.28 -20.44
C LEU A 196 -5.69 -17.80 -20.65
N GLU A 197 -4.62 -17.29 -20.02
CA GLU A 197 -4.16 -15.91 -20.23
C GLU A 197 -3.81 -15.63 -21.70
N LEU A 198 -3.07 -16.53 -22.35
CA LEU A 198 -2.77 -16.41 -23.78
C LEU A 198 -4.03 -16.47 -24.66
N LEU A 199 -5.01 -17.31 -24.31
CA LEU A 199 -6.29 -17.39 -25.01
C LEU A 199 -7.12 -16.10 -24.83
N TYR A 200 -7.09 -15.47 -23.66
CA TYR A 200 -7.74 -14.17 -23.42
C TYR A 200 -7.06 -13.05 -24.20
N ASN A 201 -5.73 -13.05 -24.27
CA ASN A 201 -4.98 -12.09 -25.09
C ASN A 201 -5.32 -12.24 -26.57
N LEU A 202 -5.43 -13.49 -27.07
CA LEU A 202 -5.91 -13.76 -28.42
C LEU A 202 -7.33 -13.21 -28.62
N GLN A 203 -8.25 -13.47 -27.69
CA GLN A 203 -9.63 -12.96 -27.76
C GLN A 203 -9.67 -11.43 -27.81
N ALA A 204 -8.92 -10.75 -26.95
CA ALA A 204 -8.84 -9.30 -26.88
C ALA A 204 -8.27 -8.70 -28.18
N ASN A 205 -7.21 -9.31 -28.73
CA ASN A 205 -6.61 -8.89 -29.99
C ASN A 205 -7.57 -9.07 -31.18
N LEU A 206 -8.31 -10.17 -31.23
CA LEU A 206 -9.34 -10.40 -32.25
C LEU A 206 -10.48 -9.38 -32.15
N GLN A 207 -10.89 -8.99 -30.93
CA GLN A 207 -11.92 -7.97 -30.72
C GLN A 207 -11.44 -6.53 -31.06
N ALA A 208 -10.16 -6.24 -30.81
CA ALA A 208 -9.56 -4.94 -31.07
C ALA A 208 -9.28 -4.71 -32.58
N ASN A 209 -8.99 -5.78 -33.33
CA ASN A 209 -8.78 -5.73 -34.77
C ASN A 209 -10.10 -5.56 -35.53
N GLN A 210 -10.63 -4.34 -35.54
CA GLN A 210 -11.86 -3.95 -36.24
C GLN A 210 -11.73 -3.81 -37.77
N GLU A 211 -10.51 -3.91 -38.31
CA GLU A 211 -10.23 -3.65 -39.73
C GLU A 211 -10.72 -4.77 -40.67
N GLN A 212 -10.93 -5.98 -40.15
CA GLN A 212 -11.46 -7.10 -40.93
C GLN A 212 -12.70 -7.70 -40.24
N PRO A 213 -13.74 -8.05 -41.01
CA PRO A 213 -14.90 -8.72 -40.45
C PRO A 213 -14.48 -10.10 -39.92
N LEU A 214 -14.69 -10.33 -38.63
CA LEU A 214 -14.44 -11.62 -37.98
C LEU A 214 -15.15 -12.74 -38.74
N ASP A 215 -14.41 -13.81 -39.01
CA ASP A 215 -14.98 -15.02 -39.60
C ASP A 215 -15.90 -15.75 -38.60
N THR A 216 -16.64 -16.74 -39.07
CA THR A 216 -17.63 -17.45 -38.22
C THR A 216 -16.94 -18.14 -37.04
N GLU A 217 -15.74 -18.66 -37.23
CA GLU A 217 -15.05 -19.46 -36.23
C GLU A 217 -14.34 -18.58 -35.19
N GLU A 218 -13.84 -17.40 -35.59
CA GLU A 218 -13.33 -16.37 -34.69
C GLU A 218 -14.44 -15.86 -33.77
N ARG A 219 -15.65 -15.66 -34.30
CA ARG A 219 -16.82 -15.30 -33.47
C ARG A 219 -17.17 -16.39 -32.48
N GLU A 220 -17.19 -17.65 -32.92
CA GLU A 220 -17.45 -18.76 -32.01
C GLU A 220 -16.35 -18.92 -30.95
N LEU A 221 -15.08 -18.73 -31.31
CA LEU A 221 -13.96 -18.72 -30.35
C LEU A 221 -14.13 -17.61 -29.31
N ILE A 222 -14.47 -16.40 -29.74
CA ILE A 222 -14.75 -15.28 -28.85
C ILE A 222 -15.92 -15.61 -27.93
N MET A 223 -17.00 -16.22 -28.44
CA MET A 223 -18.15 -16.60 -27.62
C MET A 223 -17.81 -17.72 -26.62
N ALA A 224 -17.01 -18.70 -27.01
CA ALA A 224 -16.59 -19.80 -26.14
C ALA A 224 -15.75 -19.29 -24.94
N LEU A 225 -14.90 -18.29 -25.17
CA LEU A 225 -14.05 -17.70 -24.13
C LEU A 225 -14.77 -16.61 -23.29
N ALA A 226 -15.89 -16.06 -23.77
CA ALA A 226 -16.56 -14.91 -23.13
C ALA A 226 -17.05 -15.15 -21.68
N PRO A 227 -17.66 -16.30 -21.32
CA PRO A 227 -18.10 -16.53 -19.94
C PRO A 227 -16.94 -16.55 -18.95
N LEU A 228 -15.83 -17.20 -19.34
CA LEU A 228 -14.65 -17.38 -18.50
C LEU A 228 -13.87 -16.08 -18.34
N TYR A 229 -13.70 -15.33 -19.43
CA TYR A 229 -13.07 -14.01 -19.39
C TYR A 229 -13.85 -13.04 -18.49
N ARG A 230 -15.19 -13.06 -18.53
CA ARG A 230 -16.02 -12.24 -17.64
C ARG A 230 -15.83 -12.62 -16.17
N GLN A 231 -15.79 -13.91 -15.85
CA GLN A 231 -15.57 -14.37 -14.48
C GLN A 231 -14.21 -13.88 -13.95
N GLN A 232 -13.16 -13.96 -14.75
CA GLN A 232 -11.83 -13.47 -14.34
C GLN A 232 -11.82 -11.94 -14.17
N LEU A 233 -12.43 -11.20 -15.10
CA LEU A 233 -12.54 -9.73 -14.99
C LEU A 233 -13.31 -9.32 -13.73
N ASP A 234 -14.39 -10.03 -13.39
CA ASP A 234 -15.17 -9.72 -12.20
C ASP A 234 -14.40 -10.06 -10.92
N ALA A 235 -13.66 -11.17 -10.89
CA ALA A 235 -12.75 -11.51 -9.79
C ALA A 235 -11.65 -10.44 -9.62
N ALA A 236 -10.99 -10.04 -10.71
CA ALA A 236 -9.98 -8.98 -10.69
C ALA A 236 -10.56 -7.63 -10.23
N ARG A 237 -11.79 -7.30 -10.64
CA ARG A 237 -12.51 -6.09 -10.17
C ARG A 237 -12.86 -6.16 -8.69
N GLN A 238 -13.24 -7.34 -8.18
CA GLN A 238 -13.50 -7.54 -6.75
C GLN A 238 -12.22 -7.33 -5.95
N GLN A 239 -11.12 -7.98 -6.35
CA GLN A 239 -9.84 -7.82 -5.69
C GLN A 239 -9.35 -6.37 -5.70
N ALA A 240 -9.42 -5.69 -6.86
CA ALA A 240 -9.04 -4.27 -6.97
C ALA A 240 -9.91 -3.37 -6.07
N ARG A 241 -11.19 -3.69 -5.88
CA ARG A 241 -12.07 -2.97 -4.94
C ARG A 241 -11.70 -3.22 -3.49
N GLU A 242 -11.37 -4.46 -3.13
CA GLU A 242 -10.93 -4.81 -1.78
C GLU A 242 -9.61 -4.12 -1.43
N GLU A 243 -8.64 -4.15 -2.34
CA GLU A 243 -7.36 -3.45 -2.18
C GLU A 243 -7.56 -1.93 -2.05
N ALA A 244 -8.38 -1.33 -2.92
CA ALA A 244 -8.68 0.10 -2.83
C ALA A 244 -9.42 0.47 -1.53
N MET A 245 -10.33 -0.39 -1.05
CA MET A 245 -11.02 -0.20 0.23
C MET A 245 -10.05 -0.30 1.41
N GLN A 246 -9.14 -1.27 1.41
CA GLN A 246 -8.13 -1.42 2.45
C GLN A 246 -7.19 -0.21 2.48
N GLN A 247 -6.70 0.23 1.33
CA GLN A 247 -5.86 1.42 1.22
C GLN A 247 -6.61 2.68 1.70
N GLY A 248 -7.84 2.89 1.24
CA GLY A 248 -8.66 4.03 1.65
C GLY A 248 -8.97 4.05 3.16
N LEU A 249 -9.21 2.88 3.77
CA LEU A 249 -9.40 2.76 5.21
C LEU A 249 -8.12 3.08 5.99
N GLN A 250 -6.98 2.56 5.53
CA GLN A 250 -5.69 2.77 6.18
C GLN A 250 -5.27 4.25 6.12
N GLU A 251 -5.40 4.88 4.95
CA GLU A 251 -5.12 6.31 4.78
C GLU A 251 -6.09 7.16 5.62
N GLY A 252 -7.38 6.84 5.60
CA GLY A 252 -8.41 7.53 6.39
C GLY A 252 -8.15 7.46 7.90
N LEU A 253 -7.77 6.29 8.40
CA LEU A 253 -7.42 6.07 9.80
C LEU A 253 -6.16 6.86 10.18
N GLN A 254 -5.11 6.80 9.36
CA GLN A 254 -3.86 7.50 9.62
C GLN A 254 -4.07 9.02 9.64
N GLN A 255 -4.79 9.57 8.66
CA GLN A 255 -5.11 10.99 8.62
C GLN A 255 -6.00 11.42 9.78
N GLY A 256 -7.01 10.61 10.12
CA GLY A 256 -7.91 10.88 11.26
C GLY A 256 -7.15 10.89 12.59
N LEU A 257 -6.27 9.92 12.81
CA LEU A 257 -5.44 9.83 14.01
C LEU A 257 -4.46 10.99 14.10
N GLN A 258 -3.78 11.34 13.00
CA GLN A 258 -2.81 12.43 12.98
C GLN A 258 -3.47 13.79 13.26
N LYS A 259 -4.62 14.08 12.61
CA LYS A 259 -5.39 15.30 12.86
C LYS A 259 -5.92 15.35 14.30
N GLY A 260 -6.48 14.25 14.79
CA GLY A 260 -7.00 14.15 16.16
C GLY A 260 -5.90 14.35 17.20
N LEU A 261 -4.74 13.73 17.02
CA LEU A 261 -3.59 13.87 17.92
C LEU A 261 -3.04 15.31 17.89
N GLN A 262 -2.88 15.89 16.71
CA GLN A 262 -2.35 17.26 16.56
C GLN A 262 -3.29 18.28 17.22
N GLN A 263 -4.60 18.17 16.97
CA GLN A 263 -5.60 19.05 17.58
C GLN A 263 -5.66 18.87 19.10
N GLY A 264 -5.70 17.62 19.58
CA GLY A 264 -5.72 17.32 21.02
C GLY A 264 -4.46 17.81 21.74
N LEU A 265 -3.28 17.61 21.15
CA LEU A 265 -2.02 18.09 21.71
C LEU A 265 -1.96 19.61 21.73
N GLN A 266 -2.35 20.28 20.64
CA GLN A 266 -2.33 21.74 20.55
C GLN A 266 -3.27 22.38 21.58
N GLN A 267 -4.50 21.87 21.70
CA GLN A 267 -5.48 22.37 22.66
C GLN A 267 -5.02 22.11 24.10
N GLY A 268 -4.55 20.89 24.40
CA GLY A 268 -4.04 20.53 25.73
C GLY A 268 -2.83 21.36 26.15
N LEU A 269 -1.87 21.57 25.24
CA LEU A 269 -0.68 22.39 25.50
C LEU A 269 -1.05 23.86 25.71
N GLN A 270 -1.92 24.42 24.88
CA GLN A 270 -2.32 25.82 24.98
C GLN A 270 -3.06 26.10 26.30
N GLN A 271 -4.01 25.24 26.67
CA GLN A 271 -4.73 25.36 27.93
C GLN A 271 -3.82 25.17 29.14
N GLY A 272 -2.98 24.14 29.12
CA GLY A 272 -2.04 23.85 30.20
C GLY A 272 -1.01 24.98 30.40
N LEU A 273 -0.46 25.51 29.31
CA LEU A 273 0.49 26.62 29.36
C LEU A 273 -0.17 27.91 29.88
N GLN A 274 -1.37 28.24 29.40
CA GLN A 274 -2.07 29.45 29.83
C GLN A 274 -2.41 29.42 31.32
N GLN A 275 -2.94 28.28 31.81
CA GLN A 275 -3.25 28.11 33.23
C GLN A 275 -1.98 28.11 34.09
N GLY A 276 -0.95 27.37 33.66
CA GLY A 276 0.33 27.31 34.38
C GLY A 276 1.03 28.68 34.47
N LEU A 277 1.04 29.44 33.37
CA LEU A 277 1.64 30.77 33.34
C LEU A 277 0.88 31.76 34.23
N GLN A 278 -0.46 31.74 34.16
CA GLN A 278 -1.29 32.63 34.96
C GLN A 278 -1.13 32.36 36.47
N GLN A 279 -1.16 31.09 36.87
CA GLN A 279 -0.94 30.70 38.27
C GLN A 279 0.48 31.03 38.73
N GLY A 280 1.49 30.72 37.92
CA GLY A 280 2.89 31.01 38.24
C GLY A 280 3.17 32.50 38.38
N LEU A 281 2.62 33.33 37.50
CA LEU A 281 2.77 34.78 37.56
C LEU A 281 2.08 35.36 38.81
N GLN A 282 0.86 34.91 39.12
CA GLN A 282 0.13 35.37 40.28
C GLN A 282 0.84 35.01 41.59
N GLN A 283 1.34 33.77 41.70
CA GLN A 283 2.12 33.33 42.85
C GLN A 283 3.44 34.12 42.98
N GLY A 284 4.15 34.32 41.87
CA GLY A 284 5.39 35.10 41.85
C GLY A 284 5.19 36.56 42.27
N LEU A 285 4.12 37.21 41.79
CA LEU A 285 3.77 38.58 42.19
C LEU A 285 3.42 38.67 43.68
N GLN A 286 2.62 37.73 44.18
CA GLN A 286 2.23 37.70 45.59
C GLN A 286 3.45 37.47 46.50
N GLN A 287 4.34 36.55 46.13
CA GLN A 287 5.59 36.32 46.86
C GLN A 287 6.49 37.57 46.82
N GLY A 288 6.59 38.24 45.67
CA GLY A 288 7.31 39.51 45.53
C GLY A 288 6.76 40.61 46.42
N HIS A 289 5.43 40.81 46.43
CA HIS A 289 4.77 41.77 47.33
C HIS A 289 5.05 41.45 48.80
N ARG A 290 4.98 40.17 49.18
CA ARG A 290 5.27 39.73 50.55
C ARG A 290 6.70 40.08 50.97
N LEU A 291 7.68 39.69 50.17
CA LEU A 291 9.10 39.98 50.46
C LEU A 291 9.36 41.49 50.55
N MET A 292 8.72 42.27 49.67
CA MET A 292 8.84 43.72 49.67
C MET A 292 8.25 44.33 50.96
N LEU A 293 7.08 43.89 51.39
CA LEU A 293 6.45 44.30 52.65
C LEU A 293 7.30 43.92 53.87
N GLU A 294 7.82 42.70 53.91
CA GLU A 294 8.73 42.22 54.97
C GLU A 294 9.97 43.13 55.06
N ASN A 295 10.62 43.42 53.93
CA ASN A 295 11.81 44.28 53.88
C ASN A 295 11.53 45.72 54.34
N VAL A 296 10.44 46.34 53.87
CA VAL A 296 10.09 47.73 54.25
C VAL A 296 9.78 47.81 55.73
N LEU A 297 8.96 46.90 56.25
CA LEU A 297 8.60 46.87 57.67
C LEU A 297 9.83 46.59 58.55
N GLN A 298 10.70 45.67 58.15
CA GLN A 298 11.91 45.35 58.90
C GLN A 298 12.93 46.50 58.89
N THR A 299 13.10 47.17 57.75
CA THR A 299 14.03 48.31 57.62
C THR A 299 13.57 49.51 58.45
N ARG A 300 12.25 49.74 58.54
CA ARG A 300 11.68 50.93 59.20
C ARG A 300 11.36 50.74 60.67
N LEU A 301 10.91 49.55 61.07
CA LEU A 301 10.41 49.27 62.42
C LEU A 301 11.29 48.27 63.19
N GLY A 302 12.43 47.84 62.62
CA GLY A 302 13.34 46.90 63.27
C GLY A 302 12.85 45.45 63.18
N GLN A 303 12.96 44.68 64.26
CA GLN A 303 12.57 43.26 64.23
C GLN A 303 11.06 43.11 64.05
N LEU A 304 10.67 42.31 63.05
CA LEU A 304 9.26 42.00 62.79
C LEU A 304 8.69 41.19 63.97
N THR A 305 7.77 41.80 64.70
CA THR A 305 6.98 41.10 65.71
C THR A 305 6.07 40.08 65.04
N SER A 306 5.69 39.03 65.77
CA SER A 306 4.78 37.97 65.28
C SER A 306 3.45 38.55 64.78
N THR A 307 2.93 39.59 65.44
CA THR A 307 1.72 40.31 65.03
C THR A 307 1.92 41.04 63.70
N LEU A 308 3.05 41.73 63.47
CA LEU A 308 3.33 42.36 62.17
C LEU A 308 3.47 41.32 61.06
N ALA A 309 4.15 40.20 61.32
CA ALA A 309 4.28 39.11 60.36
C ALA A 309 2.93 38.50 59.97
N ALA A 310 1.99 38.38 60.91
CA ALA A 310 0.63 37.91 60.65
C ALA A 310 -0.16 38.85 59.72
N LEU A 311 0.09 40.16 59.80
CA LEU A 311 -0.57 41.19 59.01
C LEU A 311 -0.02 41.30 57.58
N ILE A 312 1.21 40.84 57.32
CA ILE A 312 1.83 40.87 55.99
C ILE A 312 1.10 39.96 54.99
N THR A 313 0.62 38.81 55.43
CA THR A 313 -0.05 37.82 54.56
C THR A 313 -1.28 38.40 53.84
N PRO A 314 -2.28 38.99 54.51
CA PRO A 314 -3.42 39.61 53.83
C PRO A 314 -3.04 40.83 53.01
N LEU A 315 -2.02 41.60 53.42
CA LEU A 315 -1.51 42.74 52.64
C LEU A 315 -0.87 42.29 51.33
N SER A 316 -0.08 41.22 51.33
CA SER A 316 0.61 40.73 50.12
C SER A 316 -0.36 40.29 49.00
N ALA A 317 -1.60 39.98 49.35
CA ALA A 317 -2.68 39.63 48.42
C ALA A 317 -3.37 40.86 47.79
N LEU A 318 -3.07 42.08 48.23
CA LEU A 318 -3.63 43.29 47.67
C LEU A 318 -2.99 43.63 46.30
N PRO A 319 -3.74 44.29 45.40
CA PRO A 319 -3.21 44.77 44.12
C PRO A 319 -2.18 45.89 44.33
N SER A 320 -1.18 45.97 43.45
CA SER A 320 -0.03 46.88 43.59
C SER A 320 -0.45 48.36 43.68
N GLN A 321 -1.55 48.77 43.03
CA GLN A 321 -2.08 50.13 43.08
C GLN A 321 -2.50 50.55 44.50
N GLN A 322 -2.95 49.59 45.32
CA GLN A 322 -3.37 49.82 46.70
C GLN A 322 -2.19 49.71 47.68
N LEU A 323 -1.17 48.93 47.32
CA LEU A 323 0.01 48.72 48.15
C LEU A 323 0.97 49.93 48.17
N THR A 324 1.16 50.62 47.04
CA THR A 324 2.14 51.73 46.95
C THR A 324 1.89 52.88 47.95
N PRO A 325 0.69 53.50 48.03
CA PRO A 325 0.45 54.58 48.99
C PRO A 325 0.53 54.09 50.45
N PHE A 326 0.17 52.83 50.67
CA PHE A 326 0.27 52.18 51.97
C PHE A 326 1.71 52.05 52.45
N LEU A 327 2.61 51.58 51.58
CA LEU A 327 4.04 51.48 51.84
C LEU A 327 4.68 52.84 52.13
N LEU A 328 4.25 53.88 51.40
CA LEU A 328 4.73 55.25 51.63
C LEU A 328 4.35 55.75 53.04
N GLN A 329 3.12 55.50 53.48
CA GLN A 329 2.65 55.90 54.81
C GLN A 329 3.37 55.13 55.93
N LEU A 330 3.58 53.81 55.76
CA LEU A 330 4.39 53.03 56.70
C LEU A 330 5.85 53.51 56.77
N SER A 331 6.39 54.00 55.66
CA SER A 331 7.73 54.59 55.60
C SER A 331 7.84 55.98 56.26
N GLN A 332 6.77 56.53 56.83
CA GLN A 332 6.85 57.78 57.59
C GLN A 332 6.90 57.55 59.10
N LEU A 333 6.67 56.32 59.54
CA LEU A 333 6.65 55.96 60.95
C LEU A 333 8.07 55.95 61.53
N GLU A 334 8.15 56.33 62.81
CA GLU A 334 9.38 56.29 63.62
C GLU A 334 9.65 54.86 64.11
N ASN A 335 10.93 54.52 64.27
CA ASN A 335 11.33 53.24 64.82
C ASN A 335 11.25 53.25 66.36
N SER A 336 10.03 53.13 66.89
CA SER A 336 9.73 53.09 68.33
C SER A 336 8.61 52.10 68.63
N GLU A 337 8.41 51.70 69.89
CA GLU A 337 7.28 50.85 70.28
C GLU A 337 5.93 51.47 69.90
N SER A 338 5.82 52.80 70.03
CA SER A 338 4.66 53.56 69.54
C SER A 338 4.51 53.47 68.02
N GLY A 339 5.61 53.54 67.26
CA GLY A 339 5.62 53.39 65.80
C GLY A 339 5.18 51.99 65.34
N ILE A 340 5.56 50.94 66.06
CA ILE A 340 5.12 49.56 65.81
C ILE A 340 3.60 49.41 66.05
N GLN A 341 3.09 49.95 67.15
CA GLN A 341 1.66 49.91 67.46
C GLN A 341 0.84 50.74 66.45
N GLN A 342 1.35 51.91 66.04
CA GLN A 342 0.74 52.73 65.00
C GLN A 342 0.74 52.00 63.65
N ALA A 343 1.83 51.32 63.28
CA ALA A 343 1.89 50.51 62.06
C ALA A 343 0.83 49.39 62.08
N GLN A 344 0.77 48.62 63.16
CA GLN A 344 -0.22 47.54 63.33
C GLN A 344 -1.65 48.04 63.21
N ARG A 345 -1.97 49.14 63.90
CA ARG A 345 -3.28 49.80 63.85
C ARG A 345 -3.62 50.28 62.45
N PHE A 346 -2.69 51.00 61.82
CA PHE A 346 -2.83 51.51 60.48
C PHE A 346 -3.00 50.39 59.43
N ILE A 347 -2.29 49.27 59.56
CA ILE A 347 -2.46 48.10 58.69
C ILE A 347 -3.90 47.57 58.78
N VAL A 348 -4.40 47.33 59.99
CA VAL A 348 -5.74 46.76 60.21
C VAL A 348 -6.84 47.74 59.76
N GLU A 349 -6.70 49.03 60.07
CA GLU A 349 -7.62 50.07 59.60
C GLU A 349 -7.66 50.11 58.07
N ASN A 350 -6.51 50.08 57.40
CA ASN A 350 -6.49 50.05 55.94
C ASN A 350 -7.14 48.81 55.34
N LEU A 351 -6.90 47.63 55.91
CA LEU A 351 -7.54 46.40 55.44
C LEU A 351 -9.07 46.48 55.58
N LEU A 352 -9.56 47.03 56.68
CA LEU A 352 -10.99 47.29 56.88
C LEU A 352 -11.53 48.33 55.89
N ARG A 353 -10.80 49.43 55.68
CA ARG A 353 -11.16 50.50 54.75
C ARG A 353 -11.25 50.02 53.30
N ILE A 354 -10.27 49.22 52.86
CA ILE A 354 -10.25 48.63 51.51
C ILE A 354 -11.47 47.74 51.31
N ARG A 355 -11.92 47.03 52.35
CA ARG A 355 -13.06 46.10 52.24
C ARG A 355 -14.42 46.76 52.39
N PHE A 356 -14.57 47.69 53.32
CA PHE A 356 -15.86 48.24 53.74
C PHE A 356 -16.08 49.70 53.35
N GLY A 357 -15.08 50.35 52.74
CA GLY A 357 -15.13 51.77 52.39
C GLY A 357 -14.78 52.64 53.59
N GLU A 358 -15.53 53.71 53.83
CA GLU A 358 -15.30 54.64 54.94
C GLU A 358 -15.33 53.92 56.31
N LEU A 359 -14.33 54.22 57.16
CA LEU A 359 -14.25 53.71 58.53
C LEU A 359 -15.11 54.57 59.44
N ASP A 360 -16.27 54.05 59.84
CA ASP A 360 -17.08 54.66 60.88
C ASP A 360 -16.58 54.28 62.29
N ALA A 361 -17.20 54.87 63.33
CA ALA A 361 -16.82 54.65 64.72
C ALA A 361 -16.90 53.17 65.14
N GLN A 362 -17.85 52.41 64.57
CA GLN A 362 -18.02 50.98 64.88
C GLN A 362 -16.88 50.15 64.30
N LEU A 363 -16.51 50.38 63.04
CA LEU A 363 -15.37 49.68 62.41
C LEU A 363 -14.03 50.09 63.02
N THR A 364 -13.89 51.35 63.43
CA THR A 364 -12.68 51.85 64.10
C THR A 364 -12.50 51.22 65.49
N ALA A 365 -13.59 51.01 66.22
CA ALA A 365 -13.57 50.37 67.54
C ALA A 365 -13.17 48.88 67.49
N LEU A 366 -13.21 48.24 66.31
CA LEU A 366 -12.82 46.84 66.10
C LEU A 366 -11.32 46.63 65.97
N VAL A 367 -10.56 47.70 65.70
CA VAL A 367 -9.12 47.60 65.46
C VAL A 367 -8.38 47.09 66.70
N THR A 368 -8.72 47.60 67.89
CA THR A 368 -8.09 47.18 69.15
C THR A 368 -8.43 45.72 69.51
N PRO A 369 -9.70 45.26 69.46
CA PRO A 369 -10.05 43.85 69.60
C PRO A 369 -9.34 42.92 68.59
N LEU A 370 -9.20 43.35 67.33
CA LEU A 370 -8.52 42.57 66.30
C LEU A 370 -7.02 42.42 66.60
N LEU A 371 -6.34 43.50 66.99
CA LEU A 371 -4.94 43.46 67.37
C LEU A 371 -4.67 42.70 68.68
N GLY A 372 -5.72 42.48 69.49
CA GLY A 372 -5.66 41.63 70.70
C GLY A 372 -5.73 40.13 70.43
N LEU A 373 -6.02 39.70 69.18
CA LEU A 373 -6.05 38.29 68.82
C LEU A 373 -4.64 37.66 68.75
N PRO A 374 -4.52 36.34 68.96
CA PRO A 374 -3.29 35.61 68.67
C PRO A 374 -2.87 35.82 67.19
N PRO A 375 -1.57 35.97 66.88
CA PRO A 375 -1.11 36.28 65.52
C PRO A 375 -1.58 35.30 64.43
N GLN A 376 -1.70 34.01 64.75
CA GLN A 376 -2.19 33.00 63.81
C GLN A 376 -3.68 33.22 63.47
N ASP A 377 -4.50 33.44 64.50
CA ASP A 377 -5.94 33.72 64.35
C ASP A 377 -6.16 35.06 63.64
N LEU A 378 -5.33 36.06 63.93
CA LEU A 378 -5.37 37.37 63.26
C LEU A 378 -5.09 37.23 61.75
N SER A 379 -4.05 36.49 61.36
CA SER A 379 -3.71 36.29 59.96
C SER A 379 -4.80 35.51 59.20
N GLN A 380 -5.34 34.47 59.82
CA GLN A 380 -6.41 33.66 59.24
C GLN A 380 -7.71 34.47 59.12
N TYR A 381 -8.04 35.27 60.13
CA TYR A 381 -9.25 36.08 60.11
C TYR A 381 -9.18 37.21 59.07
N LEU A 382 -8.04 37.90 58.98
CA LEU A 382 -7.85 38.97 58.00
C LEU A 382 -7.72 38.47 56.56
N SER A 383 -7.26 37.24 56.32
CA SER A 383 -7.28 36.63 54.99
C SER A 383 -8.68 36.21 54.53
N GLN A 384 -9.61 35.98 55.46
CA GLN A 384 -11.03 35.70 55.17
C GLN A 384 -11.89 36.97 55.09
N LEU A 385 -11.35 38.13 55.50
CA LEU A 385 -12.02 39.43 55.50
C LEU A 385 -12.66 39.83 54.15
N PRO A 386 -12.10 39.49 52.97
CA PRO A 386 -12.78 39.71 51.69
C PRO A 386 -14.14 39.01 51.56
N GLN A 387 -14.34 37.88 52.25
CA GLN A 387 -15.55 37.05 52.18
C GLN A 387 -16.56 37.36 53.29
N LEU A 388 -16.15 38.07 54.36
CA LEU A 388 -17.03 38.40 55.48
C LEU A 388 -17.92 39.60 55.18
N SER A 389 -19.18 39.56 55.64
CA SER A 389 -20.08 40.72 55.64
C SER A 389 -19.82 41.64 56.83
N ARG A 390 -20.24 42.90 56.72
CA ARG A 390 -20.10 43.90 57.80
C ARG A 390 -20.79 43.44 59.09
N GLU A 391 -21.99 42.88 58.96
CA GLU A 391 -22.79 42.38 60.10
C GLU A 391 -22.12 41.19 60.78
N GLN A 392 -21.56 40.26 59.99
CA GLN A 392 -20.81 39.11 60.51
C GLN A 392 -19.54 39.53 61.25
N LEU A 393 -18.87 40.58 60.76
CA LEU A 393 -17.68 41.12 61.40
C LEU A 393 -18.00 41.81 62.73
N LEU A 394 -19.08 42.59 62.80
CA LEU A 394 -19.54 43.27 64.02
C LEU A 394 -20.10 42.29 65.06
N ALA A 395 -20.86 41.27 64.63
CA ALA A 395 -21.43 40.27 65.52
C ALA A 395 -20.38 39.47 66.31
N ARG A 396 -19.16 39.38 65.78
CA ARG A 396 -18.05 38.63 66.38
C ARG A 396 -17.30 39.42 67.46
N PHE A 397 -17.50 40.74 67.54
CA PHE A 397 -16.86 41.64 68.51
C PHE A 397 -17.86 42.63 69.12
N PRO A 398 -18.81 42.15 69.96
CA PRO A 398 -19.94 42.95 70.45
C PRO A 398 -19.56 44.11 71.39
N GLN A 399 -18.35 44.14 71.96
CA GLN A 399 -17.92 45.20 72.89
C GLN A 399 -17.35 46.47 72.22
N ALA A 400 -17.33 46.54 70.88
CA ALA A 400 -16.94 47.74 70.15
C ALA A 400 -18.09 48.76 69.97
N SER A 401 -19.29 48.44 70.47
CA SER A 401 -20.52 49.23 70.33
C SER A 401 -20.94 49.86 71.66
N SER A 402 -20.21 50.86 72.15
CA SER A 402 -20.67 51.73 73.24
C SER A 402 -20.00 53.09 73.17
#